data_AF-A0A961X208-F1
#
_entry.id   AF-A0A961X208-F1
#
_cell.length_a   1.000
_cell.length_b   1.000
_cell.length_c   1.000
_cell.angle_alpha   90.00
_cell.angle_beta   90.00
_cell.angle_gamma   90.00
#
_symmetry.space_group_name_H-M   'P 1'
#
loop_
_entity.id
_entity.type
_entity.pdbx_description
1 polymer ?
#
loop_
_entity_poly.entity_id
_entity_poly.type
_entity_poly.pdbx_seq_one_letter_code
_entity_poly.pdbx_strand_id
1 'polypeptide(L)'
;MSTTVPKIGLVSLGCPKALVDSERIITQLRAEGYVMAPGYDDADVVIVNTCGFLDSAKEESLAAIGEAMAENGRVIVTGCMGVEADKIKAVHPGVLAVTGPHQYEAVV
;
A
#
# COMPACT_ATOMS: atom_id res chain seq x y z
N MET A 1 -28.29 7.88 7.10
CA MET A 1 -27.12 6.99 7.06
C MET A 1 -25.95 7.85 6.68
N SER A 2 -24.97 8.04 7.57
CA SER A 2 -23.81 8.89 7.28
C SER A 2 -22.97 8.16 6.23
N THR A 3 -23.08 8.57 4.97
CA THR A 3 -22.22 8.09 3.88
C THR A 3 -20.86 8.74 4.05
N THR A 4 -20.06 8.21 4.96
CA THR A 4 -18.66 8.60 5.11
C THR A 4 -17.90 8.15 3.86
N VAL A 5 -17.35 9.11 3.13
CA VAL A 5 -16.51 8.84 1.97
C VAL A 5 -15.27 8.09 2.46
N PRO A 6 -14.96 6.88 1.93
CA PRO A 6 -13.84 6.11 2.44
C PRO A 6 -12.51 6.82 2.16
N LYS A 7 -11.63 6.82 3.15
CA LYS A 7 -10.31 7.43 3.12
C LYS A 7 -9.22 6.39 2.92
N ILE A 8 -8.28 6.69 2.04
CA ILE A 8 -7.17 5.79 1.69
C ILE A 8 -5.85 6.46 2.06
N GLY A 9 -5.03 5.79 2.87
CA GLY A 9 -3.63 6.16 3.10
C GLY A 9 -2.75 5.52 2.03
N LEU A 10 -1.68 6.20 1.61
CA LEU A 10 -0.72 5.62 0.67
C LEU A 10 0.72 5.93 1.07
N VAL A 11 1.53 4.89 1.10
CA VAL A 11 2.99 4.94 1.29
C VAL A 11 3.64 4.43 0.03
N SER A 12 4.60 5.17 -0.51
CA SER A 12 5.35 4.76 -1.69
C SER A 12 6.83 4.68 -1.36
N LEU A 13 7.41 3.50 -1.49
CA LEU A 13 8.80 3.22 -1.19
C LEU A 13 9.56 2.82 -2.46
N GLY A 14 10.81 3.26 -2.55
CA GLY A 14 11.73 2.85 -3.61
C GLY A 14 11.92 3.84 -4.75
N CYS A 15 11.90 3.32 -5.97
CA CYS A 15 12.43 4.01 -7.15
C CYS A 15 11.40 4.96 -7.80
N PRO A 16 11.82 5.83 -8.75
CA PRO A 16 10.91 6.76 -9.43
C PRO A 16 9.70 6.08 -10.10
N LYS A 17 9.83 4.80 -10.48
CA LYS A 17 8.71 4.02 -11.01
C LYS A 17 7.62 3.77 -9.96
N ALA A 18 7.99 3.48 -8.71
CA ALA A 18 7.02 3.28 -7.64
C ALA A 18 6.20 4.56 -7.40
N LEU A 19 6.83 5.73 -7.48
CA LEU A 19 6.14 7.01 -7.38
C LEU A 19 5.11 7.19 -8.52
N VAL A 20 5.50 6.93 -9.76
CA VAL A 20 4.59 7.03 -10.92
C VAL A 20 3.43 6.05 -10.80
N ASP A 21 3.69 4.81 -10.35
CA ASP A 21 2.63 3.82 -10.12
C ASP A 21 1.67 4.28 -9.00
N SER A 22 2.21 4.88 -7.93
CA SER A 22 1.41 5.46 -6.82
C SER A 22 0.53 6.64 -7.27
N GLU A 23 1.05 7.54 -8.11
CA GLU A 23 0.25 8.64 -8.68
C GLU A 23 -0.93 8.12 -9.53
N ARG A 24 -0.72 7.04 -10.29
CA ARG A 24 -1.79 6.39 -11.06
C ARG A 24 -2.88 5.82 -10.14
N ILE A 25 -2.48 5.12 -9.07
CA ILE A 25 -3.41 4.59 -8.06
C ILE A 25 -4.23 5.73 -7.45
N ILE A 26 -3.57 6.79 -6.97
CA ILE A 26 -4.25 7.94 -6.35
C ILE A 26 -5.23 8.60 -7.32
N THR A 27 -4.82 8.77 -8.58
CA THR A 27 -5.66 9.40 -9.60
C THR A 27 -6.93 8.59 -9.85
N GLN A 28 -6.80 7.27 -9.97
CA GLN A 28 -7.92 6.38 -10.19
C GLN A 28 -8.86 6.32 -8.97
N LEU A 29 -8.32 6.14 -7.76
CA LEU A 29 -9.11 6.16 -6.52
C LEU A 29 -9.89 7.47 -6.35
N ARG A 30 -9.28 8.62 -6.67
CA ARG A 30 -9.98 9.90 -6.65
C ARG A 30 -11.09 9.99 -7.70
N ALA A 31 -10.86 9.44 -8.90
CA ALA A 31 -11.89 9.39 -9.94
C ALA A 31 -13.11 8.55 -9.52
N GLU A 32 -12.89 7.54 -8.68
CA GLU A 32 -13.93 6.68 -8.11
C GLU A 32 -14.59 7.28 -6.84
N GLY A 33 -14.10 8.42 -6.37
CA GLY A 33 -14.69 9.19 -5.27
C GLY A 33 -14.08 8.92 -3.90
N TYR A 34 -12.97 8.17 -3.81
CA TYR A 34 -12.21 8.01 -2.57
C TYR A 34 -11.44 9.28 -2.20
N VAL A 35 -11.17 9.46 -0.91
CA VAL A 35 -10.39 10.59 -0.39
C VAL A 35 -9.03 10.09 0.11
N MET A 36 -7.97 10.87 -0.08
CA MET A 36 -6.66 10.52 0.48
C MET A 36 -6.57 10.97 1.94
N ALA A 37 -6.22 10.06 2.84
CA ALA A 37 -5.92 10.38 4.22
C ALA A 37 -4.52 11.01 4.35
N PRO A 38 -4.32 11.96 5.28
CA PRO A 38 -3.01 12.55 5.55
C PRO A 38 -2.07 11.64 6.35
N GLY A 39 -2.60 10.60 7.01
CA GLY A 39 -1.86 9.68 7.88
C GLY A 39 -2.53 8.31 7.96
N TYR A 40 -1.87 7.35 8.62
CA TYR A 40 -2.35 5.96 8.71
C TYR A 40 -3.59 5.83 9.60
N ASP A 41 -3.65 6.58 10.69
CA ASP A 41 -4.73 6.59 11.68
C ASP A 41 -6.06 7.15 11.15
N ASP A 42 -6.00 8.10 10.20
CA ASP A 42 -7.18 8.70 9.55
C ASP A 42 -7.63 7.94 8.27
N ALA A 43 -6.94 6.86 7.91
CA ALA A 43 -7.30 6.04 6.75
C ALA A 43 -8.26 4.89 7.12
N ASP A 44 -9.18 4.54 6.23
CA ASP A 44 -9.96 3.30 6.34
C ASP A 44 -9.14 2.08 5.88
N VAL A 45 -8.20 2.29 4.95
CA VAL A 45 -7.24 1.31 4.43
C VAL A 45 -5.94 2.04 4.05
N VAL A 46 -4.79 1.43 4.31
CA VAL A 46 -3.47 1.93 3.89
C VAL A 46 -2.91 1.04 2.77
N ILE A 47 -2.49 1.67 1.66
CA ILE A 47 -1.77 1.01 0.57
C ILE A 47 -0.28 1.26 0.75
N VAL A 48 0.52 0.19 0.83
CA VAL A 48 1.98 0.27 0.87
C VAL A 48 2.54 -0.23 -0.45
N ASN A 49 3.05 0.69 -1.28
CA ASN A 49 3.75 0.39 -2.53
C ASN A 49 5.24 0.16 -2.26
N THR A 50 5.65 -1.10 -2.36
CA THR A 50 6.94 -1.61 -1.90
C THR A 50 7.99 -1.68 -3.01
N CYS A 51 9.25 -1.63 -2.60
CA CYS A 51 10.40 -1.82 -3.48
C CYS A 51 11.09 -3.16 -3.21
N GLY A 52 11.36 -3.92 -4.27
CA GLY A 52 12.02 -5.23 -4.20
C GLY A 52 13.42 -5.25 -4.80
N PHE A 53 13.98 -4.09 -5.18
CA PHE A 53 15.21 -4.04 -5.98
C PHE A 53 16.49 -4.21 -5.15
N LEU A 54 16.61 -3.47 -4.04
CA LEU A 54 17.76 -3.55 -3.12
C LEU A 54 17.31 -4.22 -1.82
N ASP A 55 18.19 -5.00 -1.18
CA ASP A 55 17.86 -5.68 0.08
C ASP A 55 17.52 -4.68 1.20
N SER A 56 18.22 -3.55 1.27
CA SER A 56 17.88 -2.47 2.22
C SER A 56 16.47 -1.90 1.98
N ALA A 57 16.05 -1.77 0.72
CA ALA A 57 14.72 -1.30 0.37
C ALA A 57 13.63 -2.34 0.70
N LYS A 58 13.98 -3.63 0.68
CA LYS A 58 13.08 -4.71 1.14
C LYS A 58 12.87 -4.67 2.65
N GLU A 59 13.94 -4.43 3.41
CA GLU A 59 13.86 -4.27 4.87
C GLU A 59 13.02 -3.04 5.24
N GLU A 60 13.27 -1.90 4.59
CA GLU A 60 12.47 -0.68 4.74
C GLU A 60 10.99 -0.92 4.39
N SER A 61 10.72 -1.65 3.30
CA SER A 61 9.36 -2.02 2.92
C SER A 61 8.67 -2.91 3.96
N LEU A 62 9.36 -3.90 4.53
CA LEU A 62 8.81 -4.73 5.60
C LEU A 62 8.54 -3.94 6.88
N ALA A 63 9.41 -2.98 7.22
CA ALA A 63 9.23 -2.09 8.36
C ALA A 63 7.99 -1.20 8.18
N ALA A 64 7.84 -0.58 7.01
CA ALA A 64 6.68 0.28 6.71
C ALA A 64 5.36 -0.48 6.69
N ILE A 65 5.34 -1.73 6.20
CA ILE A 65 4.15 -2.60 6.32
C ILE A 65 3.81 -2.82 7.80
N GLY A 66 4.81 -3.09 8.64
CA GLY A 66 4.62 -3.30 10.08
C GLY A 66 4.07 -2.05 10.78
N GLU A 67 4.60 -0.87 10.46
CA GLU A 67 4.12 0.41 10.97
C GLU A 67 2.66 0.67 10.57
N ALA A 68 2.34 0.53 9.29
CA ALA A 68 0.96 0.69 8.80
C ALA A 68 0.00 -0.34 9.43
N MET A 69 0.45 -1.56 9.65
CA MET A 69 -0.34 -2.59 10.34
C MET A 69 -0.56 -2.25 11.82
N ALA A 70 0.43 -1.66 12.49
CA ALA A 70 0.31 -1.28 13.90
C ALA A 70 -0.59 -0.06 14.10
N GLU A 71 -0.53 0.93 13.21
CA GLU A 71 -1.30 2.17 13.33
C GLU A 71 -2.72 2.07 12.76
N ASN A 72 -2.91 1.36 11.64
CA ASN A 72 -4.20 1.27 10.97
C ASN A 72 -4.87 -0.11 11.10
N GLY A 73 -4.08 -1.18 10.96
CA GLY A 73 -4.58 -2.57 11.00
C GLY A 73 -5.23 -3.08 9.71
N ARG A 74 -5.46 -2.23 8.71
CA ARG A 74 -6.01 -2.61 7.39
C ARG A 74 -5.07 -2.19 6.27
N VAL A 75 -4.17 -3.09 5.89
CA VAL A 75 -3.10 -2.78 4.92
C VAL A 75 -3.23 -3.63 3.65
N ILE A 76 -3.11 -2.97 2.49
CA ILE A 76 -2.90 -3.59 1.19
C ILE A 76 -1.46 -3.34 0.76
N VAL A 77 -0.75 -4.40 0.35
CA VAL A 77 0.63 -4.29 -0.14
C VAL A 77 0.63 -4.40 -1.66
N THR A 78 1.35 -3.51 -2.33
CA THR A 78 1.55 -3.53 -3.78
C THR A 78 3.02 -3.30 -4.12
N GLY A 79 3.38 -3.43 -5.40
CA GLY A 79 4.73 -3.12 -5.88
C GLY A 79 5.65 -4.34 -5.99
N CYS A 80 6.94 -4.07 -6.09
CA CYS A 80 7.92 -5.06 -6.51
C CYS A 80 8.07 -6.24 -5.53
N MET A 81 7.86 -6.04 -4.22
CA MET A 81 7.91 -7.16 -3.26
C MET A 81 6.69 -8.08 -3.33
N GLY A 82 5.65 -7.73 -4.08
CA GLY A 82 4.49 -8.61 -4.25
C GLY A 82 4.83 -9.95 -4.90
N VAL A 83 5.98 -10.08 -5.56
CA VAL A 83 6.50 -11.38 -6.04
C VAL A 83 6.93 -12.31 -4.90
N GLU A 84 7.26 -11.75 -3.73
CA GLU A 84 7.60 -12.46 -2.49
C GLU A 84 6.41 -12.44 -1.51
N ALA A 85 5.17 -12.55 -2.01
CA ALA A 85 3.95 -12.45 -1.20
C ALA A 85 3.93 -13.40 0.01
N ASP A 86 4.46 -14.61 -0.13
CA ASP A 86 4.54 -15.58 0.97
C ASP A 86 5.43 -15.08 2.11
N LYS A 87 6.52 -14.40 1.79
CA LYS A 87 7.42 -13.81 2.79
C LYS A 87 6.74 -12.65 3.51
N ILE A 88 6.02 -11.79 2.78
CA ILE A 88 5.25 -10.70 3.37
C ILE A 88 4.20 -11.25 4.34
N LYS A 89 3.43 -12.26 3.91
CA LYS A 89 2.38 -12.88 4.74
C LYS A 89 2.93 -13.68 5.92
N ALA A 90 4.13 -14.24 5.80
CA ALA A 90 4.79 -14.92 6.92
C ALA A 90 5.17 -13.95 8.04
N VAL A 91 5.61 -12.73 7.69
CA VAL A 91 5.97 -11.68 8.66
C VAL A 91 4.73 -10.92 9.14
N HIS A 92 3.83 -10.60 8.22
CA HIS A 92 2.64 -9.77 8.44
C HIS A 92 1.38 -10.51 7.95
N PRO A 93 0.89 -11.52 8.69
CA PRO A 93 -0.24 -12.35 8.24
C PRO A 93 -1.58 -11.61 8.15
N GLY A 94 -1.68 -10.42 8.75
CA GLY A 94 -2.90 -9.60 8.78
C GLY A 94 -3.13 -8.70 7.56
N VAL A 95 -2.22 -8.70 6.57
CA VAL A 95 -2.41 -7.88 5.35
C VAL A 95 -3.62 -8.37 4.56
N LEU A 96 -4.43 -7.43 4.06
CA LEU A 96 -5.68 -7.72 3.35
C LEU A 96 -5.44 -8.30 1.96
N ALA A 97 -4.45 -7.76 1.25
CA ALA A 97 -4.07 -8.19 -0.09
C ALA A 97 -2.60 -7.90 -0.35
N VAL A 98 -2.00 -8.68 -1.24
CA VAL A 98 -0.65 -8.47 -1.77
C VAL A 98 -0.71 -8.57 -3.28
N THR A 99 -0.35 -7.51 -3.99
CA THR A 99 -0.32 -7.46 -5.46
C THR A 99 1.10 -7.23 -5.97
N GLY A 100 1.38 -7.79 -7.14
CA GLY A 100 2.72 -7.75 -7.75
C GLY A 100 3.03 -6.43 -8.47
N PRO A 101 4.26 -6.29 -9.01
CA PRO A 101 4.62 -5.14 -9.82
C PRO A 101 3.71 -5.04 -11.04
N HIS A 102 3.37 -3.81 -11.44
CA HIS A 102 2.46 -3.51 -12.56
C HIS A 102 1.00 -3.98 -12.38
N GLN A 103 0.62 -4.46 -11.20
CA GLN A 103 -0.76 -4.87 -10.89
C GLN A 103 -1.49 -3.78 -10.09
N TYR A 104 -1.21 -2.51 -10.34
CA TYR A 104 -1.86 -1.39 -9.64
C TYR A 104 -3.39 -1.36 -9.90
N GLU A 105 -3.85 -1.92 -11.02
CA GLU A 105 -5.28 -2.08 -11.34
C GLU A 105 -6.00 -3.07 -10.42
N ALA A 106 -5.28 -3.96 -9.74
CA ALA A 106 -5.87 -4.88 -8.76
C ALA A 106 -6.00 -4.27 -7.37
N VAL A 107 -5.61 -3.00 -7.20
CA VAL A 107 -5.61 -2.26 -5.92
C VAL A 107 -6.76 -1.23 -5.87
N VAL A 108 -7.28 -0.84 -7.02
CA VAL A 108 -8.42 0.09 -7.19
C VAL A 108 -9.74 -0.66 -7.15
#